data_AF-A0AA36J0R8-F1
#
_entry.id   AF-A0AA36J0R8-F1
#
_cell.length_a   1.000
_cell.length_b   1.000
_cell.length_c   1.000
_cell.angle_alpha   90.00
_cell.angle_beta   90.00
_cell.angle_gamma   90.00
#
_symmetry.space_group_name_H-M   'P 1'
#
loop_
_entity.id
_entity.type
_entity.pdbx_description
1 polymer ?
#
loop_
_entity_poly.entity_id
_entity_poly.type
_entity_poly.pdbx_seq_one_letter_code
_entity_poly.pdbx_strand_id
1 'polypeptide(L)'
;MNELTSCVSNPRSCGGDGGCTGATAQLAFDYAAQKGGLSDIWMYPYLSGTKYSTEECKGTNGTVYLPKKASITGHVNVPKNDAAALMEAISKGPVAVSVDATDWWMYAGGVCAGPDISHAGR
;
A
#
# COMPACT_ATOMS: atom_id res chain seq x y z
N MET A 1 -9.54 2.45 -0.50
CA MET A 1 -9.44 2.39 0.97
C MET A 1 -8.78 3.69 1.44
N ASN A 2 -9.53 4.62 2.02
CA ASN A 2 -9.04 5.97 2.30
C ASN A 2 -8.33 6.11 3.66
N GLU A 3 -8.52 5.16 4.59
CA GLU A 3 -7.85 5.15 5.90
C GLU A 3 -6.32 5.19 5.77
N LEU A 4 -5.75 4.30 4.94
CA LEU A 4 -4.30 4.22 4.76
C LEU A 4 -3.73 5.51 4.13
N THR A 5 -4.39 6.05 3.10
CA THR A 5 -3.95 7.28 2.45
C THR A 5 -4.03 8.49 3.38
N SER A 6 -5.05 8.59 4.22
CA SER A 6 -5.20 9.71 5.15
C SER A 6 -4.32 9.64 6.38
N CYS A 7 -4.04 8.42 6.89
CA CYS A 7 -3.50 8.25 8.23
C CYS A 7 -2.07 7.71 8.29
N VAL A 8 -1.54 7.14 7.21
CA VAL A 8 -0.17 6.62 7.19
C VAL A 8 0.80 7.76 6.92
N SER A 9 1.69 8.04 7.87
CA SER A 9 2.77 9.01 7.69
C SER A 9 3.90 8.42 6.84
N ASN A 10 4.51 9.23 5.98
CA ASN A 10 5.68 8.85 5.18
C ASN A 10 6.91 9.70 5.54
N PRO A 11 7.52 9.49 6.73
CA PRO A 11 8.58 10.36 7.24
C PRO A 11 9.89 10.31 6.44
N ARG A 12 10.05 9.32 5.57
CA ARG A 12 11.26 9.14 4.74
C ARG A 12 11.01 9.46 3.27
N SER A 13 9.82 9.95 2.91
CA SER A 13 9.38 10.21 1.54
C SER A 13 9.74 9.10 0.55
N CYS A 14 9.61 7.83 0.98
CA CYS A 14 9.91 6.69 0.13
C CYS A 14 8.66 6.35 -0.70
N GLY A 15 8.80 6.28 -2.03
CA GLY A 15 7.68 5.95 -2.93
C GLY A 15 6.62 7.05 -3.03
N GLY A 16 6.96 8.30 -2.71
CA GLY A 16 6.06 9.47 -2.66
C GLY A 16 6.21 10.26 -1.36
N ASP A 17 5.37 11.27 -1.16
CA ASP A 17 5.33 12.11 0.06
C ASP A 17 4.18 11.73 1.02
N GLY A 18 3.47 10.64 0.74
CA GLY A 18 2.31 10.18 1.49
C GLY A 18 0.97 10.50 0.84
N GLY A 19 -0.10 9.89 1.36
CA GLY A 19 -1.45 10.04 0.83
C GLY A 19 -1.56 9.74 -0.66
N CYS A 20 -2.19 10.64 -1.42
CA CYS A 20 -2.38 10.48 -2.87
C CYS A 20 -1.07 10.52 -3.67
N THR A 21 0.05 10.99 -3.09
CA THR A 21 1.36 11.03 -3.78
C THR A 21 2.14 9.72 -3.65
N GLY A 22 1.65 8.77 -2.85
CA GLY A 22 2.25 7.45 -2.68
C GLY A 22 3.09 7.30 -1.41
N ALA A 23 3.26 6.03 -1.03
CA ALA A 23 4.09 5.57 0.09
C ALA A 23 4.38 4.08 -0.11
N THR A 24 5.13 3.47 0.81
CA THR A 24 5.48 2.04 0.72
C THR A 24 4.44 1.12 1.39
N ALA A 25 4.31 -0.11 0.89
CA ALA A 25 3.42 -1.12 1.48
C ALA A 25 3.83 -1.47 2.92
N GLN A 26 5.13 -1.44 3.24
CA GLN A 26 5.64 -1.66 4.59
C GLN A 26 5.02 -0.68 5.60
N LEU A 27 4.97 0.62 5.26
CA LEU A 27 4.37 1.62 6.16
C LEU A 27 2.89 1.36 6.42
N ALA A 28 2.16 0.85 5.42
CA ALA A 28 0.76 0.45 5.59
C ALA A 28 0.60 -0.75 6.52
N PHE A 29 1.46 -1.77 6.39
CA PHE A 29 1.45 -2.93 7.29
C PHE A 29 1.87 -2.55 8.71
N ASP A 30 2.92 -1.73 8.86
CA ASP A 30 3.34 -1.18 10.15
C ASP A 30 2.19 -0.44 10.83
N TYR A 31 1.49 0.44 10.09
CA TYR A 31 0.33 1.15 10.59
C TYR A 31 -0.78 0.19 11.04
N ALA A 32 -1.12 -0.81 10.21
CA ALA A 32 -2.16 -1.78 10.53
C ALA A 32 -1.81 -2.59 11.80
N ALA A 33 -0.56 -3.01 11.96
CA ALA A 33 -0.10 -3.72 13.15
C ALA A 33 -0.15 -2.82 14.41
N GLN A 34 0.38 -1.59 14.31
CA GLN A 34 0.44 -0.64 15.43
C GLN A 34 -0.94 -0.14 15.88
N LYS A 35 -1.89 -0.01 14.96
CA LYS A 35 -3.27 0.43 15.26
C LYS A 35 -4.22 -0.71 15.59
N GLY A 36 -3.73 -1.95 15.64
CA GLY A 36 -4.53 -3.14 15.93
C GLY A 36 -5.52 -3.49 14.83
N GLY A 37 -5.31 -2.97 13.62
CA GLY A 37 -6.07 -3.29 12.42
C GLY A 37 -6.56 -2.10 11.61
N LEU A 38 -7.30 -2.43 10.55
CA LEU A 38 -7.95 -1.51 9.61
C LEU A 38 -9.46 -1.63 9.70
N SER A 39 -10.15 -0.52 9.43
CA SER A 39 -11.60 -0.50 9.28
C SER A 39 -12.03 -1.01 7.90
N ASP A 40 -13.32 -1.33 7.75
CA ASP A 40 -13.87 -1.68 6.43
C ASP A 40 -14.14 -0.44 5.56
N ILE A 41 -14.36 -0.68 4.27
CA ILE A 41 -14.62 0.36 3.27
C ILE A 41 -15.93 1.13 3.52
N TRP A 42 -16.87 0.56 4.27
CA TRP A 42 -18.14 1.23 4.57
C TRP A 42 -17.98 2.27 5.68
N MET A 43 -17.11 1.97 6.65
CA MET A 43 -16.76 2.88 7.74
C MET A 43 -15.76 3.95 7.31
N TYR A 44 -14.86 3.64 6.37
CA TYR A 44 -13.91 4.60 5.78
C TYR A 44 -13.93 4.56 4.24
N PRO A 45 -14.94 5.17 3.60
CA PRO A 45 -15.14 5.13 2.15
C PRO A 45 -13.97 5.69 1.35
N TYR A 46 -13.79 5.16 0.14
CA TYR A 46 -12.83 5.70 -0.82
C TYR A 46 -13.41 6.89 -1.57
N LEU A 47 -12.73 8.04 -1.50
CA LEU A 47 -13.28 9.31 -1.97
C LEU A 47 -12.60 9.86 -3.24
N SER A 48 -11.64 9.16 -3.83
CA SER A 48 -10.86 9.72 -4.96
C SER A 48 -11.69 10.08 -6.21
N GLY A 49 -12.91 9.56 -6.35
CA GLY A 49 -13.83 9.91 -7.45
C GLY A 49 -14.62 11.20 -7.22
N THR A 50 -14.59 11.76 -6.01
CA THR A 50 -15.28 13.01 -5.65
C THR A 50 -14.33 14.05 -5.08
N LYS A 51 -13.20 13.63 -4.52
CA LYS A 51 -12.14 14.45 -3.94
C LYS A 51 -10.80 14.09 -4.56
N TYR A 52 -9.99 15.09 -4.90
CA TYR A 52 -8.71 14.91 -5.59
C TYR A 52 -7.50 15.20 -4.68
N SER A 53 -7.69 15.14 -3.36
CA SER A 53 -6.70 15.47 -2.35
C SER A 53 -6.64 14.40 -1.27
N THR A 54 -5.50 14.31 -0.60
CA THR A 54 -5.39 13.53 0.64
C THR A 54 -6.28 14.15 1.70
N GLU A 55 -7.22 13.37 2.23
CA GLU A 55 -8.08 13.81 3.31
C GLU A 55 -7.33 13.76 4.65
N GLU A 56 -7.77 14.58 5.60
CA GLU A 56 -7.30 14.48 6.98
C GLU A 56 -7.52 13.08 7.54
N CYS A 57 -6.63 12.62 8.43
CA CYS A 57 -6.84 11.39 9.19
C CYS A 57 -7.97 11.59 10.19
N LYS A 58 -9.22 11.48 9.73
CA LYS A 58 -10.46 11.56 10.51
C LYS A 58 -11.50 10.65 9.85
N GLY A 59 -12.12 9.76 10.62
CA GLY A 59 -13.23 8.94 10.14
C GLY A 59 -14.49 9.78 9.91
N THR A 60 -15.53 9.14 9.36
CA THR A 60 -16.80 9.79 8.94
C THR A 60 -17.49 10.60 10.03
N ASN A 61 -17.23 10.30 11.30
CA ASN A 61 -17.79 11.00 12.47
C ASN A 61 -16.77 11.93 13.15
N GLY A 62 -15.68 12.30 12.48
CA GLY A 62 -14.61 13.15 13.02
C GLY A 62 -13.61 12.43 13.94
N THR A 63 -13.86 11.16 14.29
CA THR A 63 -12.97 10.33 15.11
C THR A 63 -12.15 9.38 14.25
N VAL A 64 -10.87 9.19 14.58
CA VAL A 64 -9.98 8.21 13.92
C VAL A 64 -10.28 6.76 14.35
N TYR A 65 -10.98 6.57 15.46
CA TYR A 65 -11.33 5.25 15.97
C TYR A 65 -12.58 4.70 15.29
N LEU A 66 -12.36 3.89 14.25
CA LEU A 66 -13.38 3.07 13.63
C LEU A 66 -13.23 1.60 14.06
N PRO A 67 -14.33 0.81 14.06
CA PRO A 67 -14.26 -0.62 14.32
C PRO A 67 -13.27 -1.31 13.39
N LYS A 68 -12.32 -2.06 13.95
CA LYS A 68 -11.32 -2.80 13.18
C LYS A 68 -11.92 -4.11 12.69
N LYS A 69 -11.74 -4.40 11.40
CA LYS A 69 -12.33 -5.55 10.70
C LYS A 69 -11.28 -6.54 10.20
N ALA A 70 -10.05 -6.08 10.03
CA ALA A 70 -8.90 -6.92 9.73
C ALA A 70 -7.70 -6.43 10.53
N SER A 71 -6.91 -7.35 11.08
CA SER A 71 -5.71 -7.04 11.85
C SER A 71 -4.56 -7.96 11.46
N ILE A 72 -3.35 -7.47 11.66
CA ILE A 72 -2.11 -8.22 11.52
C ILE A 72 -1.24 -7.94 12.75
N THR A 73 -0.37 -8.87 13.08
CA THR A 73 0.60 -8.69 14.17
C THR A 73 1.91 -8.10 13.67
N GLY A 74 2.17 -8.17 12.36
CA GLY A 74 3.37 -7.63 11.72
C GLY A 74 3.47 -8.08 10.26
N HIS A 75 4.61 -7.81 9.66
CA HIS A 75 4.94 -8.25 8.31
C HIS A 75 6.42 -8.63 8.22
N VAL A 76 6.80 -9.33 7.16
CA VAL A 76 8.19 -9.69 6.86
C VAL A 76 8.54 -9.16 5.47
N ASN A 77 9.77 -8.70 5.30
CA ASN A 77 10.30 -8.33 3.99
C ASN A 77 10.94 -9.55 3.35
N VAL A 78 10.54 -9.86 2.12
CA VAL A 78 11.25 -10.81 1.25
C VAL A 78 12.62 -10.20 0.89
N PRO A 79 13.69 -11.00 0.77
CA PRO A 79 14.96 -10.52 0.25
C PRO A 79 14.79 -9.79 -1.09
N LYS A 80 15.48 -8.65 -1.23
CA LYS A 80 15.35 -7.81 -2.43
C LYS A 80 15.89 -8.56 -3.64
N ASN A 81 15.13 -8.51 -4.74
CA ASN A 81 15.52 -9.08 -6.04
C ASN A 81 15.88 -10.57 -6.00
N ASP A 82 15.24 -11.33 -5.11
CA ASP A 82 15.40 -12.78 -5.01
C ASP A 82 14.11 -13.47 -5.48
N ALA A 83 14.12 -13.95 -6.73
CA ALA A 83 12.98 -14.62 -7.33
C ALA A 83 12.61 -15.92 -6.61
N ALA A 84 13.60 -16.67 -6.11
CA ALA A 84 13.35 -17.94 -5.42
C ALA A 84 12.65 -17.70 -4.07
N ALA A 85 13.17 -16.74 -3.29
CA ALA A 85 12.56 -16.36 -2.02
C ALA A 85 11.15 -15.76 -2.21
N LEU A 86 10.94 -14.98 -3.29
CA LEU A 86 9.62 -14.46 -3.63
C LEU A 86 8.63 -15.57 -3.99
N MET A 87 9.05 -16.55 -4.79
CA MET A 87 8.21 -17.70 -5.15
C MET A 87 7.84 -18.53 -3.92
N GLU A 88 8.77 -18.72 -2.98
CA GLU A 88 8.48 -19.36 -1.70
C GLU A 88 7.44 -18.55 -0.89
N ALA A 89 7.60 -17.23 -0.80
CA ALA A 89 6.66 -16.37 -0.09
C ALA A 89 5.25 -16.40 -0.72
N ILE A 90 5.16 -16.39 -2.05
CA ILE A 90 3.89 -16.47 -2.79
C ILE A 90 3.15 -17.78 -2.48
N SER A 91 3.87 -18.89 -2.30
CA SER A 91 3.25 -20.18 -1.94
C SER A 91 2.51 -20.14 -0.59
N LYS A 92 2.85 -19.18 0.28
CA LYS A 92 2.23 -18.98 1.60
C LYS A 92 1.10 -17.95 1.58
N GLY A 93 1.01 -17.12 0.54
CA GLY A 93 -0.05 -16.13 0.36
C GLY A 93 0.35 -14.94 -0.52
N PRO A 94 -0.56 -13.99 -0.76
CA PRO A 94 -0.27 -12.82 -1.57
C PRO A 94 0.86 -11.97 -0.98
N VAL A 95 1.73 -11.44 -1.85
CA VAL A 95 2.85 -10.58 -1.48
C VAL A 95 2.67 -9.21 -2.14
N ALA A 96 2.77 -8.13 -1.37
CA ALA A 96 2.82 -6.79 -1.91
C ALA A 96 4.21 -6.52 -2.50
N VAL A 97 4.26 -6.12 -3.76
CA VAL A 97 5.50 -5.80 -4.50
C VAL A 97 5.38 -4.45 -5.16
N SER A 98 6.52 -3.78 -5.37
CA SER A 98 6.62 -2.56 -6.18
C SER A 98 7.33 -2.89 -7.48
N VAL A 99 6.84 -2.33 -8.57
CA VAL A 99 7.31 -2.56 -9.95
C VAL A 99 7.39 -1.22 -10.67
N ASP A 100 8.28 -1.12 -11.66
CA ASP A 100 8.31 0.01 -12.58
C ASP A 100 7.22 -0.19 -13.64
N ALA A 101 6.17 0.63 -13.57
CA ALA A 101 5.01 0.55 -14.44
C ALA A 101 5.02 1.62 -15.56
N THR A 102 6.15 2.31 -15.78
CA THR A 102 6.27 3.45 -16.72
C THR A 102 5.74 3.09 -18.12
N ASP A 103 6.05 1.87 -18.60
CA ASP A 103 5.70 1.43 -19.95
C ASP A 103 4.43 0.57 -20.02
N TRP A 104 3.72 0.39 -18.90
CA TRP A 104 2.66 -0.62 -18.79
C TRP A 104 1.24 -0.04 -18.82
N TRP A 105 1.09 1.27 -18.99
CA TRP A 105 -0.21 1.95 -18.92
C TRP A 105 -1.23 1.52 -20.01
N MET A 106 -0.74 1.01 -21.16
CA MET A 106 -1.59 0.43 -22.23
C MET A 106 -1.61 -1.10 -22.24
N TYR A 107 -0.97 -1.77 -21.27
CA TYR A 107 -0.95 -3.22 -21.24
C TYR A 107 -2.38 -3.77 -21.12
N ALA A 108 -2.74 -4.69 -22.02
CA ALA A 108 -4.10 -5.26 -22.11
C ALA A 108 -4.13 -6.79 -22.14
N GLY A 109 -2.98 -7.47 -22.21
CA GLY A 109 -2.91 -8.94 -22.19
C GLY A 109 -1.55 -9.51 -22.55
N GLY A 110 -1.35 -10.82 -22.29
CA GLY A 110 -0.08 -11.54 -22.53
C GLY A 110 0.86 -11.50 -21.33
N VAL A 111 2.15 -11.76 -21.53
CA VAL A 111 3.18 -11.57 -20.48
C VAL A 111 3.87 -10.24 -20.75
N CYS A 112 3.85 -9.32 -19.79
CA CYS A 112 4.55 -8.05 -19.90
C CYS A 112 6.05 -8.29 -19.64
N ALA A 113 6.87 -8.17 -20.69
CA ALA A 113 8.32 -8.26 -20.60
C ALA A 113 8.91 -6.89 -20.99
N GLY A 114 9.23 -6.06 -19.99
CA GLY A 114 9.98 -4.82 -20.16
C GLY A 114 11.49 -5.04 -20.04
N PRO A 115 12.33 -4.03 -20.37
CA PRO A 115 13.76 -4.06 -20.04
C PRO A 115 13.96 -4.06 -18.50
N ASP A 116 15.01 -4.73 -18.02
CA ASP A 116 15.31 -5.10 -16.62
C ASP A 116 14.79 -4.15 -15.51
N ILE A 117 14.00 -4.73 -14.59
CA ILE A 117 13.40 -4.07 -13.42
C ILE A 117 14.40 -3.90 -12.25
N SER A 118 15.32 -2.95 -12.37
CA SER A 118 16.02 -2.41 -11.19
C SER A 118 15.50 -1.01 -10.86
N HIS A 119 14.65 -0.87 -9.85
CA HIS A 119 14.49 0.43 -9.19
C HIS A 119 14.39 0.31 -7.67
N ALA A 120 15.56 0.47 -7.03
CA ALA A 120 15.66 1.06 -5.70
C ALA A 120 16.35 2.42 -5.86
N GLY A 121 15.56 3.50 -5.89
CA GLY A 121 16.04 4.86 -5.61
C GLY A 121 15.84 5.90 -6.72
N ARG A 122 14.93 6.84 -6.46
CA ARG A 122 15.23 8.27 -6.32
C ARG A 122 14.39 8.83 -5.20
#